data_AF-A0A848B748-F1
#
_entry.id   AF-A0A848B748-F1
#
_cell.length_a   1.000
_cell.length_b   1.000
_cell.length_c   1.000
_cell.angle_alpha   90.00
_cell.angle_beta   90.00
_cell.angle_gamma   90.00
#
_symmetry.space_group_name_H-M   'P 1'
#
loop_
_entity.id
_entity.type
_entity.pdbx_description
1 polymer ?
#
loop_
_entity_poly.entity_id
_entity_poly.type
_entity_poly.pdbx_seq_one_letter_code
_entity_poly.pdbx_strand_id
1 'polypeptide(L)'
;MMIKSKDTATVQSHLFKPLLCDIVSSRHAMVKLADAIDWPSFEDSLRECFCATNGRPSGPVRLMVALHYLKYASGMSDEAVLDE
;
A
#
# COMPACT_ATOMS: atom_id res chain seq x y z
N MET A 1 18.91 -6.30 21.68
CA MET A 1 17.72 -6.54 20.84
C MET A 1 16.50 -6.04 21.61
N MET A 2 15.78 -5.06 21.07
CA MET A 2 14.46 -4.69 21.60
C MET A 2 13.41 -5.16 20.60
N ILE A 3 12.78 -6.30 20.91
CA ILE A 3 11.52 -6.68 20.28
C ILE A 3 10.48 -5.66 20.70
N LYS A 4 10.20 -4.70 19.82
CA LYS A 4 9.19 -3.67 20.05
C LYS A 4 7.85 -4.40 20.23
N SER A 5 7.30 -4.30 21.43
CA SER A 5 6.02 -4.90 21.81
C SER A 5 4.98 -4.61 20.74
N LYS A 6 4.30 -5.65 20.26
CA LYS A 6 3.17 -5.52 19.33
C LYS A 6 2.11 -4.71 20.07
N ASP A 7 2.02 -3.43 19.74
CA ASP A 7 1.07 -2.49 20.31
C ASP A 7 -0.33 -3.01 19.94
N THR A 8 -0.95 -3.77 20.83
CA THR A 8 -2.35 -4.17 20.71
C THR A 8 -3.19 -2.95 21.04
N ALA A 9 -3.16 -1.96 20.14
CA ALA A 9 -4.17 -0.92 20.11
C ALA A 9 -5.51 -1.64 20.13
N THR A 10 -6.28 -1.41 21.18
CA THR A 10 -7.59 -2.03 21.42
C THR A 10 -8.40 -1.97 20.12
N VAL A 11 -9.04 -3.08 19.73
CA VAL A 11 -9.92 -3.14 18.53
C VAL A 11 -10.92 -1.97 18.51
N GLN A 12 -11.32 -1.51 19.71
CA GLN A 12 -12.19 -0.36 19.94
C GLN A 12 -11.65 0.98 19.40
N SER A 13 -10.33 1.17 19.29
CA SER A 13 -9.71 2.40 18.76
C SER A 13 -9.94 2.63 17.26
N HIS A 14 -10.40 1.61 16.54
CA HIS A 14 -10.73 1.69 15.11
C HIS A 14 -12.23 1.87 14.84
N LEU A 15 -13.09 1.80 15.87
CA LEU A 15 -14.55 1.84 15.71
C LEU A 15 -15.07 3.14 15.07
N PHE A 16 -14.35 4.24 15.26
CA PHE A 16 -14.71 5.56 14.71
C PHE A 16 -13.81 6.03 13.57
N LYS A 17 -12.91 5.16 13.07
CA LYS A 17 -12.06 5.50 11.93
C LYS A 17 -12.83 5.18 10.65
N PRO A 18 -13.11 6.18 9.79
CA PRO A 18 -13.73 5.90 8.50
C PRO A 18 -12.82 4.96 7.70
N LEU A 19 -13.41 3.94 7.06
CA LEU A 19 -12.65 3.06 6.21
C LEU A 19 -12.31 3.79 4.92
N LEU A 20 -11.15 3.48 4.32
CA LEU A 20 -10.75 4.09 3.05
C LEU A 20 -11.80 3.86 1.95
N CYS A 21 -12.45 2.69 1.94
CA CYS A 21 -13.53 2.38 1.01
C CYS A 21 -14.78 3.26 1.19
N ASP A 22 -14.98 3.83 2.37
CA ASP A 22 -16.12 4.73 2.66
C ASP A 22 -15.82 6.17 2.22
N ILE A 23 -14.55 6.51 2.06
CA ILE A 23 -14.08 7.85 1.66
C ILE A 23 -13.87 7.92 0.15
N VAL A 24 -13.33 6.85 -0.46
CA VAL A 24 -12.93 6.84 -1.86
C VAL A 24 -14.09 6.42 -2.77
N SER A 25 -14.28 7.15 -3.86
CA SER A 25 -15.27 6.79 -4.88
C SER A 25 -14.93 5.47 -5.55
N SER A 26 -15.82 4.48 -5.46
CA SER A 26 -15.73 3.21 -6.18
C SER A 26 -15.74 3.35 -7.71
N ARG A 27 -16.17 4.51 -8.22
CA ARG A 27 -16.15 4.81 -9.66
C ARG A 27 -14.79 5.30 -10.16
N HIS A 28 -13.87 5.63 -9.26
CA HIS A 28 -12.55 6.14 -9.59
C HIS A 28 -11.74 5.10 -10.37
N ALA A 29 -10.99 5.55 -11.39
CA ALA A 29 -10.28 4.66 -12.31
C ALA A 29 -9.27 3.75 -11.60
N MET A 30 -8.55 4.28 -10.60
CA MET A 30 -7.58 3.48 -9.84
C MET A 30 -8.22 2.43 -8.93
N VAL A 31 -9.44 2.67 -8.43
CA VAL A 31 -10.15 1.67 -7.62
C VAL A 31 -10.54 0.49 -8.50
N LYS A 32 -11.15 0.78 -9.66
CA LYS A 32 -11.50 -0.25 -10.64
C LYS A 32 -10.28 -1.04 -11.13
N LEU A 33 -9.16 -0.36 -11.37
CA LEU A 33 -7.92 -1.01 -11.75
C LEU A 33 -7.42 -1.93 -10.62
N ALA A 34 -7.41 -1.45 -9.38
CA ALA A 34 -6.97 -2.24 -8.25
C ALA A 34 -7.83 -3.50 -8.03
N ASP A 35 -9.13 -3.43 -8.30
CA ASP A 35 -10.04 -4.58 -8.20
C ASP A 35 -9.85 -5.59 -9.34
N ALA A 36 -9.32 -5.16 -10.48
CA ALA A 36 -9.07 -6.03 -11.64
C ALA A 36 -7.69 -6.72 -11.61
N ILE A 37 -6.77 -6.27 -10.74
CA ILE A 37 -5.41 -6.81 -10.66
C ILE A 37 -5.38 -8.10 -9.82
N ASP A 38 -4.73 -9.13 -10.36
CA ASP A 38 -4.38 -10.36 -9.62
C ASP A 38 -3.18 -10.11 -8.68
N TRP A 39 -3.46 -9.55 -7.50
CA TRP A 39 -2.42 -9.19 -6.52
C TRP A 39 -1.54 -10.36 -6.05
N PRO A 40 -2.06 -11.59 -5.81
CA PRO A 40 -1.21 -12.74 -5.48
C PRO A 40 -0.10 -13.00 -6.51
N SER A 41 -0.40 -12.90 -7.81
CA SER A 41 0.62 -13.10 -8.87
C SER A 41 1.72 -12.03 -8.82
N PHE A 42 1.36 -10.78 -8.52
CA PHE A 42 2.33 -9.70 -8.32
C PHE A 42 3.19 -9.92 -7.08
N GLU A 43 2.58 -10.31 -5.95
CA GLU A 43 3.29 -10.62 -4.71
C GLU A 43 4.29 -11.75 -4.96
N ASP A 44 3.89 -12.78 -5.69
CA ASP A 44 4.74 -13.92 -5.99
C ASP A 44 5.90 -13.58 -6.92
N SER A 45 5.62 -12.79 -7.96
CA SER A 45 6.61 -12.40 -8.97
C SER A 45 7.62 -11.37 -8.43
N LEU A 46 7.19 -10.49 -7.53
CA LEU A 46 8.01 -9.39 -7.01
C LEU A 46 8.59 -9.68 -5.62
N ARG A 47 8.32 -10.87 -5.06
CA ARG A 47 8.78 -11.29 -3.74
C ARG A 47 10.29 -11.13 -3.54
N GLU A 48 11.07 -11.47 -4.57
CA GLU A 48 12.53 -11.39 -4.51
C GLU A 48 13.03 -9.94 -4.54
N CYS A 49 12.35 -9.07 -5.30
CA CYS A 49 12.65 -7.65 -5.36
C CYS A 49 12.36 -6.95 -4.03
N PHE A 50 11.30 -7.37 -3.34
CA PHE A 50 10.81 -6.78 -2.09
C PHE A 50 11.03 -7.71 -0.89
N CYS A 51 12.21 -8.31 -0.76
CA CYS A 51 12.53 -9.19 0.38
C CYS A 51 13.14 -8.42 1.56
N ALA A 52 12.98 -8.95 2.78
CA ALA A 52 13.45 -8.29 4.01
C ALA A 52 14.97 -8.07 4.07
N THR A 53 15.74 -8.85 3.30
CA THR A 53 17.19 -8.74 3.19
C THR A 53 17.64 -7.77 2.09
N ASN A 54 16.70 -7.20 1.32
CA ASN A 54 16.99 -6.26 0.25
C ASN A 54 16.50 -4.85 0.63
N GLY A 55 17.41 -4.01 1.12
CA GLY A 55 17.11 -2.63 1.49
C GLY A 55 16.27 -2.49 2.76
N ARG A 56 15.49 -1.41 2.85
CA ARG A 56 14.52 -1.22 3.94
C ARG A 56 13.39 -2.24 3.75
N PRO A 57 12.92 -2.92 4.83
CA PRO A 57 11.82 -3.87 4.73
C PRO A 57 10.68 -3.25 3.94
N SER A 58 10.34 -3.91 2.83
CA SER A 58 9.33 -3.44 1.90
C SER A 58 7.97 -3.36 2.59
N GLY A 59 7.20 -2.32 2.25
CA GLY A 59 5.76 -2.35 2.49
C GLY A 59 5.10 -3.44 1.62
N PRO A 60 3.78 -3.68 1.77
CA PRO A 60 3.06 -4.62 0.92
C PRO A 60 3.30 -4.37 -0.57
N VAL A 61 3.50 -5.41 -1.40
CA VAL A 61 3.80 -5.23 -2.84
C VAL A 61 2.74 -4.39 -3.54
N ARG A 62 1.48 -4.59 -3.17
CA ARG A 62 0.36 -3.76 -3.65
C ARG A 62 0.61 -2.26 -3.45
N LEU A 63 1.13 -1.86 -2.30
CA LEU A 63 1.42 -0.45 -2.01
C LEU A 63 2.52 0.07 -2.94
N MET A 64 3.62 -0.67 -3.07
CA MET A 64 4.75 -0.28 -3.92
C MET A 64 4.32 -0.13 -5.39
N VAL A 65 3.59 -1.11 -5.91
CA VAL A 65 3.07 -1.10 -7.29
C VAL A 65 2.08 0.06 -7.48
N ALA A 66 1.17 0.28 -6.52
CA ALA A 66 0.20 1.36 -6.61
C ALA A 66 0.85 2.75 -6.61
N LEU A 67 1.89 2.98 -5.79
CA LEU A 67 2.63 4.24 -5.78
C LEU A 67 3.35 4.49 -7.10
N HIS A 68 3.97 3.45 -7.70
CA HIS A 68 4.56 3.58 -9.03
C HIS A 68 3.53 3.93 -10.10
N TYR A 69 2.33 3.33 -10.05
CA TYR A 69 1.24 3.68 -10.95
C TYR A 69 0.78 5.12 -10.76
N LEU A 70 0.59 5.56 -9.51
CA LEU A 70 0.16 6.92 -9.20
C LEU A 70 1.19 7.94 -9.68
N LYS A 71 2.48 7.68 -9.41
CA LYS A 71 3.60 8.48 -9.88
C LYS A 71 3.53 8.68 -11.40
N TYR A 72 3.44 7.59 -12.13
CA TYR A 72 3.48 7.59 -13.58
C TYR A 72 2.22 8.22 -14.20
N ALA A 73 1.04 7.83 -13.73
CA ALA A 73 -0.23 8.31 -14.26
C ALA A 73 -0.44 9.83 -14.07
N SER A 74 0.12 10.38 -12.99
CA SER A 74 -0.02 11.79 -12.63
C SER A 74 1.20 12.64 -13.00
N GLY A 75 2.25 12.05 -13.59
CA GLY A 75 3.49 12.75 -13.92
C GLY A 75 4.24 13.31 -12.69
N MET A 76 4.13 12.63 -11.55
CA MET A 76 4.72 13.08 -10.28
C MET A 76 6.17 12.60 -10.12
N SER A 77 6.95 13.27 -9.27
CA SER A 77 8.25 12.77 -8.79
C SER A 77 8.08 11.78 -7.64
N ASP A 78 9.15 11.09 -7.23
CA ASP A 78 9.08 10.16 -6.09
C ASP A 78 8.76 10.88 -4.78
N GLU A 79 9.29 12.09 -4.62
CA GLU A 79 9.04 12.95 -3.47
C GLU A 79 7.60 13.46 -3.46
N ALA A 80 7.12 13.94 -4.62
CA ALA A 80 5.77 14.48 -4.75
C ALA A 80 4.66 13.46 -4.45
N VAL A 81 4.93 12.16 -4.64
CA VAL A 81 4.00 11.09 -4.30
C VAL A 81 3.90 10.84 -2.78
N LEU A 82 4.91 11.26 -2.01
CA LEU A 82 4.99 11.04 -0.56
C LEU A 82 4.62 12.27 0.28
N ASP A 83 4.58 13.45 -0.33
CA ASP A 83 4.32 14.73 0.35
C ASP A 83 2.82 15.10 0.47
N GLU A 84 1.90 14.22 0.05
CA GLU A 84 0.43 14.41 0.17
C GLU A 84 -0.22 13.64 1.34
#